data_AF-A0A960G8X7-F1
#
_entry.id   AF-A0A960G8X7-F1
#
_cell.length_a   1.000
_cell.length_b   1.000
_cell.length_c   1.000
_cell.angle_alpha   90.00
_cell.angle_beta   90.00
_cell.angle_gamma   90.00
#
_symmetry.space_group_name_H-M   'P 1'
#
loop_
_entity.id
_entity.type
_entity.pdbx_description
1 polymer ?
#
loop_
_entity_poly.entity_id
_entity_poly.type
_entity_poly.pdbx_seq_one_letter_code
_entity_poly.pdbx_strand_id
1 'polypeptide(L)' 'MTEPTPVNPSLSEQEQVRHEKRARLLADGVAPYPITVPRTHSAAQVHAGWGHLVAGEETTDVVSVSGRVVFV' A
#
# COMPACT_ATOMS: atom_id res chain seq x y z
N MET A 1 12.85 -25.44 32.74
CA MET A 1 13.47 -25.29 31.41
C MET A 1 12.33 -25.37 30.42
N THR A 2 11.76 -24.23 30.06
CA THR A 2 10.56 -24.18 29.21
C THR A 2 11.02 -24.13 27.76
N GLU A 3 10.94 -25.26 27.05
CA GLU A 3 11.11 -25.26 25.60
C GLU A 3 9.89 -24.57 24.96
N PRO A 4 10.08 -23.58 24.07
CA PRO A 4 8.97 -23.00 23.34
C PRO A 4 8.52 -23.96 22.22
N THR A 5 7.23 -24.24 22.20
CA THR A 5 6.51 -25.01 21.17
C THR A 5 6.86 -24.52 19.76
N PRO A 6 7.15 -25.41 18.78
CA PRO A 6 7.32 -24.99 17.39
C PRO A 6 5.95 -24.65 16.78
N VAL A 7 5.60 -23.37 16.79
CA VAL A 7 4.54 -22.83 15.94
C VAL A 7 5.17 -22.46 14.60
N ASN A 8 5.20 -23.43 13.69
CA ASN A 8 5.42 -23.14 12.26
C ASN A 8 4.38 -23.89 11.43
N PRO A 9 3.16 -23.35 11.27
CA PRO A 9 2.39 -23.67 10.08
C PRO A 9 3.20 -23.20 8.87
N SER A 10 3.45 -24.09 7.90
CA SER A 10 4.05 -23.72 6.62
C SER A 10 3.26 -22.56 6.00
N LEU A 11 3.95 -21.48 5.62
CA LEU A 11 3.33 -20.33 4.96
C LEU A 11 2.49 -20.79 3.76
N SER A 12 1.32 -20.20 3.57
CA SER A 12 0.53 -20.41 2.35
C SER A 12 1.30 -19.92 1.12
N GLU A 13 0.96 -20.43 -0.07
CA GLU A 13 1.57 -19.98 -1.33
C GLU A 13 1.48 -18.46 -1.50
N GLN A 14 0.34 -17.88 -1.16
CA GLN A 14 0.14 -16.43 -1.26
C GLN A 14 1.06 -15.64 -0.31
N GLU A 15 1.31 -16.15 0.89
CA GLU A 15 2.24 -15.55 1.84
C GLU A 15 3.68 -15.67 1.36
N GLN A 16 4.07 -16.81 0.80
CA GLN A 16 5.39 -17.03 0.20
C GLN A 16 5.64 -16.01 -0.92
N VAL A 17 4.70 -15.86 -1.86
CA VAL A 17 4.80 -14.89 -2.95
C VAL A 17 4.89 -13.44 -2.42
N ARG A 18 4.13 -13.09 -1.37
CA ARG A 18 4.22 -11.75 -0.76
C ARG A 18 5.56 -11.52 -0.08
N HIS A 19 6.13 -12.53 0.57
CA HIS A 19 7.46 -12.47 1.16
C HIS A 19 8.56 -12.31 0.10
N GLU A 20 8.50 -13.06 -0.99
CA GLU A 20 9.43 -12.93 -2.11
C GLU A 20 9.37 -11.54 -2.73
N LYS A 21 8.17 -11.01 -2.96
CA LYS A 21 7.99 -9.62 -3.45
C LYS A 21 8.62 -8.60 -2.50
N ARG A 22 8.43 -8.77 -1.19
CA ARG A 22 9.06 -7.91 -0.18
C ARG A 22 10.60 -8.01 -0.25
N ALA A 23 11.15 -9.22 -0.37
CA ALA A 23 12.59 -9.42 -0.46
C ALA A 23 13.17 -8.75 -1.70
N ARG A 24 12.48 -8.83 -2.85
CA ARG A 24 12.87 -8.14 -4.07
C ARG A 24 12.85 -6.62 -3.92
N LEU A 25 11.79 -6.05 -3.33
CA LEU A 25 11.72 -4.60 -3.07
C LEU A 25 12.91 -4.12 -2.22
N LEU A 26 13.28 -4.89 -1.19
CA LEU A 26 14.44 -4.58 -0.36
C LEU A 26 15.76 -4.67 -1.13
N ALA A 27 15.93 -5.68 -1.99
CA ALA A 27 17.11 -5.81 -2.85
C ALA A 27 17.24 -4.66 -3.85
N ASP A 28 16.10 -4.12 -4.30
CA ASP A 28 16.03 -2.94 -5.18
C ASP A 28 16.21 -1.60 -4.42
N GLY A 29 16.45 -1.65 -3.10
CA GLY A 29 16.62 -0.46 -2.25
C GLY A 29 15.31 0.26 -1.91
N VAL A 30 14.16 -0.32 -2.24
CA VAL A 30 12.84 0.24 -1.94
C VAL A 30 12.37 -0.24 -0.57
N ALA A 31 12.11 0.71 0.34
CA ALA A 31 11.56 0.40 1.66
C ALA A 31 10.06 0.00 1.54
N PRO A 32 9.67 -1.27 1.78
CA PRO A 32 8.26 -1.70 1.63
C PRO A 32 7.36 -1.13 2.74
N TYR A 33 7.97 -0.76 3.87
CA TYR A 33 7.31 -0.21 5.04
C TYR A 33 8.02 1.10 5.46
N PRO A 34 7.85 2.19 4.70
CA PRO A 34 8.45 3.47 5.06
C PRO A 34 7.75 4.04 6.30
N ILE A 35 8.49 4.82 7.10
CA ILE A 35 7.97 5.49 8.31
C ILE A 35 6.87 6.51 7.95
N THR A 36 7.00 7.15 6.79
CA THR A 36 6.04 8.16 6.34
C THR A 36 5.81 8.03 4.84
N VAL A 37 4.56 8.13 4.44
CA VAL A 37 4.13 8.26 3.04
C VAL A 37 3.56 9.66 2.87
N PRO A 38 4.14 10.51 2.02
CA PRO A 38 3.67 11.89 1.85
C PRO A 38 2.28 11.91 1.20
N ARG A 39 1.31 12.43 1.94
CA ARG A 39 -0.09 12.59 1.54
C ARG A 39 -0.47 14.06 1.68
N THR A 40 -1.07 14.65 0.64
CA THR A 40 -1.66 15.99 0.71
C THR A 40 -3.15 15.94 1.02
N HIS A 41 -3.88 14.96 0.45
CA HIS A 41 -5.33 14.86 0.61
C HIS A 41 -5.76 13.44 1.01
N SER A 42 -6.86 13.34 1.74
CA SER A 42 -7.61 12.09 1.85
C SER A 42 -8.50 11.88 0.63
N ALA A 43 -8.89 10.62 0.36
CA ALA A 43 -9.86 10.32 -0.70
C ALA A 43 -11.17 11.10 -0.54
N ALA A 44 -11.63 11.31 0.71
CA ALA A 44 -12.83 12.10 1.01
C ALA A 44 -12.66 13.59 0.63
N GLN A 45 -11.49 14.19 0.91
CA GLN A 45 -11.20 15.55 0.51
C GLN A 45 -11.13 15.70 -1.02
N VAL A 46 -10.53 14.73 -1.70
CA VAL A 46 -10.50 14.72 -3.18
C VAL A 46 -11.92 14.63 -3.74
N HIS A 47 -12.75 13.75 -3.20
CA HIS A 47 -14.13 13.63 -3.65
C HIS A 47 -14.94 14.90 -3.40
N ALA A 48 -14.79 15.55 -2.24
CA ALA A 48 -15.46 16.81 -1.95
C ALA A 48 -14.99 17.97 -2.84
N GLY A 49 -13.68 18.03 -3.13
CA GLY A 49 -13.08 19.10 -3.92
C GLY A 49 -13.39 19.01 -5.41
N TRP A 50 -13.33 17.80 -5.98
CA TRP A 50 -13.37 17.60 -7.44
C TRP A 50 -14.47 16.62 -7.89
N GLY A 51 -15.36 16.16 -6.99
CA GLY A 51 -16.44 15.24 -7.35
C GLY A 51 -17.51 15.82 -8.30
N HIS A 52 -17.43 17.11 -8.61
CA HIS A 52 -18.32 17.81 -9.53
C HIS A 52 -17.79 17.87 -10.97
N LEU A 53 -16.54 17.48 -11.21
CA LEU A 53 -15.95 17.50 -12.55
C LEU A 53 -16.67 16.50 -13.47
N VAL A 54 -16.82 16.88 -14.74
CA VAL A 54 -17.42 15.99 -15.75
C VAL A 54 -16.36 15.15 -16.45
N ALA A 55 -16.81 14.11 -17.17
CA ALA A 55 -15.90 13.26 -17.93
C ALA A 55 -15.14 14.06 -19.00
N GLY A 56 -13.81 13.97 -19.00
CA GLY A 56 -12.94 14.71 -19.90
C GLY A 56 -12.51 16.08 -19.37
N GLU A 57 -12.98 16.50 -18.19
CA GLU A 57 -12.52 17.71 -17.51
C GLU A 57 -11.27 17.40 -16.67
N GLU A 58 -10.23 18.20 -16.84
CA GLU A 58 -8.94 18.03 -16.16
C GLU A 58 -8.58 19.30 -15.38
N THR A 59 -7.82 19.14 -14.31
CA THR A 59 -7.28 20.25 -13.50
C THR A 59 -5.76 20.22 -13.51
N THR A 60 -5.14 21.34 -13.13
CA THR A 60 -3.68 21.44 -12.97
C THR A 60 -3.21 21.15 -11.53
N ASP A 61 -4.13 20.76 -10.64
CA ASP A 61 -3.84 20.53 -9.23
C ASP A 61 -3.09 19.20 -9.03
N VAL A 62 -1.94 19.27 -8.35
CA VAL A 62 -1.16 18.08 -8.02
C VAL A 62 -1.45 17.65 -6.58
N VAL A 63 -2.07 16.47 -6.43
CA VAL A 63 -2.41 15.90 -5.12
C VAL A 63 -1.79 14.53 -4.91
N SER A 64 -1.47 14.17 -3.67
CA SER A 64 -1.02 12.83 -3.28
C SER A 64 -2.00 12.21 -2.28
N VAL A 65 -2.34 10.95 -2.55
CA VAL A 65 -3.29 10.15 -1.76
C VAL A 65 -2.67 8.81 -1.38
N SER A 66 -3.19 8.19 -0.33
CA SER A 66 -2.77 6.86 0.15
C SER A 66 -3.99 6.04 0.57
N GLY A 67 -4.01 4.73 0.30
CA GLY A 67 -5.13 3.85 0.63
C GLY A 67 -4.82 2.36 0.45
N ARG A 68 -5.80 1.51 0.78
CA ARG A 68 -5.71 0.06 0.58
C ARG A 68 -6.22 -0.31 -0.82
N VAL A 69 -5.47 -1.14 -1.54
CA VAL A 69 -5.93 -1.75 -2.80
C VAL A 69 -6.91 -2.87 -2.45
N VAL A 70 -8.18 -2.69 -2.81
CA VAL A 70 -9.27 -3.65 -2.53
C VAL A 70 -9.76 -4.38 -3.77
N PHE A 71 -9.51 -3.82 -4.95
CA PHE A 71 -9.87 -4.39 -6.26
C PHE A 71 -8.67 -4.23 -7.19
N VAL A 72 -8.28 -5.33 -7.84
CA VAL A 72 -7.20 -5.42 -8.83
C VAL A 72 -7.62 -6.38 -9.93
#